data_AF-A0A1C6BBT9-F1
#
_entry.id   AF-A0A1C6BBT9-F1
#
_cell.length_a   1.000
_cell.length_b   1.000
_cell.length_c   1.000
_cell.angle_alpha   90.00
_cell.angle_beta   90.00
_cell.angle_gamma   90.00
#
_symmetry.space_group_name_H-M   'P 1'
#
loop_
_entity.id
_entity.type
_entity.pdbx_description
1 polymer ?
#
loop_
_entity_poly.entity_id
_entity_poly.type
_entity_poly.pdbx_seq_one_letter_code
_entity_poly.pdbx_strand_id
1 'polypeptide(L)'
;MKNKKSYIYIGLPILGILFYLAYLKRSAIDMVYSDYIRLINSYLPDVWNPDKFFVADLLTRIPVNFLERGLNVMIFGYSVTVDRVMGILGFGLSALLIGWYSRKKELCPVWYAAMMIVMFSLNKWEMLYNGTGWAHFLAFGLFFWNYALLDRVYEKGFRNAKRSELVLLFVLPFVITIGAAGPYCAIYTVTIVLAYLFIYVRDVVYLRQTGKQSDQKNRAETGNEASWKKDNGIIAVISPKRSGIGTARMIALIAAAVIPFLIYLWSNSQAVYEYSGAVNVPLFTAFRQDPKFFIKFLLKSFSSMVFGVELIDRNFAGIPGKVWCAVGVIVLVSYFFALWMNFYYRIEEKTILPLMLLAGGGMNHLMVLVSRYIFMPNDKYGMSSRYALQYQIGIIGIFLTFALAAKCGFCRKKATLAMPVKTVSIALAAMFLIGNVMTTTEEFRFGKYRKEHNRDEVKQILLNFENESDNTLEDALEYHKPGCRSALTILKENGWNIWR
;
A
#
# COMPACT_ATOMS: atom_id res chain seq x y z
N MET A 1 11.73 14.20 31.88
CA MET A 1 10.69 14.06 30.83
C MET A 1 11.18 13.53 29.46
N LYS A 2 12.44 13.06 29.29
CA LYS A 2 12.94 12.54 28.00
C LYS A 2 12.37 11.16 27.58
N ASN A 3 11.91 10.32 28.52
CA ASN A 3 11.43 8.96 28.20
C ASN A 3 9.96 8.88 27.75
N LYS A 4 9.07 9.82 28.13
CA LYS A 4 7.63 9.73 27.78
C LYS A 4 7.36 9.90 26.27
N LYS A 5 8.15 10.70 25.56
CA LYS A 5 8.02 10.88 24.10
C LYS A 5 8.36 9.61 23.32
N SER A 6 9.10 8.67 23.89
CA SER A 6 9.55 7.47 23.19
C SER A 6 8.46 6.40 23.05
N TYR A 7 7.51 6.34 23.99
CA TYR A 7 6.51 5.27 24.02
C TYR A 7 5.41 5.45 22.98
N ILE A 8 5.11 6.69 22.56
CA ILE A 8 4.03 6.94 21.59
C ILE A 8 4.26 6.22 20.25
N TYR A 9 5.52 6.12 19.80
CA TYR A 9 5.89 5.50 18.53
C TYR A 9 5.75 3.96 18.50
N ILE A 10 5.48 3.34 19.66
CA ILE A 10 5.19 1.92 19.78
C ILE A 10 3.75 1.74 20.28
N GLY A 11 3.32 2.57 21.23
CA GLY A 11 1.99 2.54 21.82
C GLY A 11 0.86 2.78 20.81
N LEU A 12 1.00 3.75 19.89
CA LEU A 12 -0.06 3.98 18.89
C LEU A 12 -0.22 2.81 17.90
N PRO A 13 0.85 2.19 17.36
CA PRO A 13 0.73 0.95 16.60
C PRO A 13 0.01 -0.16 17.38
N ILE A 14 0.36 -0.37 18.65
CA ILE A 14 -0.30 -1.37 19.51
C ILE A 14 -1.79 -1.03 19.70
N LEU A 15 -2.13 0.22 19.97
CA LEU A 15 -3.52 0.67 20.08
C LEU A 15 -4.29 0.48 18.78
N GLY A 16 -3.66 0.71 17.62
CA GLY A 16 -4.25 0.44 16.31
C GLY A 16 -4.52 -1.04 16.07
N ILE A 17 -3.59 -1.93 16.46
CA ILE A 17 -3.77 -3.38 16.43
C ILE A 17 -4.97 -3.79 17.31
N LEU A 18 -5.03 -3.28 18.55
CA LEU A 18 -6.14 -3.54 19.47
C LEU A 18 -7.47 -3.00 18.92
N PHE A 19 -7.47 -1.84 18.28
CA PHE A 19 -8.64 -1.27 17.62
C PHE A 19 -9.15 -2.18 16.50
N TYR A 20 -8.28 -2.68 15.62
CA TYR A 20 -8.69 -3.63 14.57
C TYR A 20 -9.18 -4.96 15.13
N LEU A 21 -8.57 -5.48 16.20
CA LEU A 21 -9.08 -6.68 16.89
C LEU A 21 -10.48 -6.45 17.48
N ALA A 22 -10.70 -5.29 18.10
CA ALA A 22 -12.00 -4.91 18.62
C ALA A 22 -13.04 -4.74 17.49
N TYR A 23 -12.64 -4.17 16.35
CA TYR A 23 -13.49 -4.08 15.17
C TYR A 23 -13.87 -5.47 14.65
N LEU A 24 -12.92 -6.39 14.44
CA LEU A 24 -13.23 -7.75 13.99
C LEU A 24 -14.18 -8.48 14.95
N LYS A 25 -13.93 -8.38 16.25
CA LYS A 25 -14.83 -8.95 17.27
C LYS A 25 -16.24 -8.40 17.14
N ARG A 26 -16.39 -7.14 16.75
CA ARG A 26 -17.69 -6.47 16.57
C ARG A 26 -18.33 -6.77 15.21
N SER A 27 -17.54 -6.96 14.16
CA SER A 27 -18.03 -6.98 12.78
C SER A 27 -18.13 -8.36 12.14
N ALA A 28 -17.45 -9.37 12.70
CA ALA A 28 -17.34 -10.67 12.07
C ALA A 28 -17.66 -11.83 13.02
N ILE A 29 -18.07 -12.94 12.40
CA ILE A 29 -18.08 -14.28 12.99
C ILE A 29 -17.07 -15.15 12.26
N ASP A 30 -16.66 -16.26 12.87
CA ASP A 30 -15.78 -17.23 12.23
C ASP A 30 -16.59 -18.07 11.23
N MET A 31 -16.66 -17.57 9.99
CA MET A 31 -17.47 -18.12 8.91
C MET A 31 -16.80 -17.82 7.58
N VAL A 32 -16.85 -18.77 6.65
CA VAL A 32 -16.38 -18.59 5.27
C VAL A 32 -17.36 -17.76 4.44
N TYR A 33 -16.86 -17.02 3.45
CA TYR A 33 -17.65 -16.25 2.48
C TYR A 33 -16.83 -16.02 1.20
N SER A 34 -17.52 -15.71 0.10
CA SER A 34 -16.96 -15.21 -1.15
C SER A 34 -15.78 -16.06 -1.67
N ASP A 35 -14.60 -15.46 -1.85
CA ASP A 35 -13.42 -16.10 -2.46
C ASP A 35 -12.93 -17.38 -1.75
N TYR A 36 -13.32 -17.62 -0.50
CA TYR A 36 -12.95 -18.86 0.20
C TYR A 36 -13.54 -20.10 -0.45
N ILE A 37 -14.70 -20.01 -1.13
CA ILE A 37 -15.35 -21.17 -1.76
C ILE A 37 -14.42 -21.83 -2.79
N ARG A 38 -13.76 -21.02 -3.62
CA ARG A 38 -12.74 -21.50 -4.57
C ARG A 38 -11.55 -22.14 -3.86
N LEU A 39 -11.10 -21.58 -2.75
CA LEU A 39 -9.95 -22.10 -2.00
C LEU A 39 -10.28 -23.45 -1.35
N ILE A 40 -11.47 -23.57 -0.77
CA ILE A 40 -11.96 -24.80 -0.16
C ILE A 40 -12.03 -25.92 -1.20
N ASN A 41 -12.67 -25.66 -2.35
CA ASN A 41 -12.84 -26.68 -3.39
C ASN A 41 -11.54 -27.09 -4.08
N SER A 42 -10.50 -26.25 -4.06
CA SER A 42 -9.27 -26.53 -4.81
C SER A 42 -8.26 -27.37 -4.02
N TYR A 43 -7.81 -26.90 -2.86
CA TYR A 43 -6.68 -27.52 -2.17
C TYR A 43 -6.88 -27.77 -0.68
N LEU A 44 -7.97 -27.28 -0.08
CA LEU A 44 -8.20 -27.46 1.35
C LEU A 44 -8.35 -28.95 1.77
N PRO A 45 -8.94 -29.86 0.98
CA PRO A 45 -8.97 -31.28 1.31
C PRO A 45 -7.57 -31.91 1.46
N ASP A 46 -6.58 -31.39 0.72
CA ASP A 46 -5.21 -31.91 0.72
C ASP A 46 -4.21 -30.76 0.89
N VAL A 47 -4.28 -30.05 2.01
CA VAL A 47 -3.48 -28.83 2.27
C VAL A 47 -1.96 -29.01 2.18
N TRP A 48 -1.45 -30.25 2.16
CA TRP A 48 -0.02 -30.54 2.05
C TRP A 48 0.37 -31.20 0.72
N ASN A 49 -0.58 -31.41 -0.20
CA ASN A 49 -0.29 -32.02 -1.49
C ASN A 49 0.46 -31.02 -2.40
N PRO A 50 1.76 -31.23 -2.71
CA PRO A 50 2.55 -30.28 -3.48
C PRO A 50 1.96 -30.02 -4.87
N ASP A 51 1.33 -31.01 -5.51
CA ASP A 51 0.82 -30.89 -6.88
C ASP A 51 -0.33 -29.88 -6.99
N LYS A 52 -1.06 -29.64 -5.89
CA LYS A 52 -2.14 -28.65 -5.84
C LYS A 52 -1.63 -27.21 -5.69
N PHE A 53 -0.37 -27.03 -5.28
CA PHE A 53 0.23 -25.72 -5.04
C PHE A 53 1.30 -25.35 -6.06
N PHE A 54 2.18 -26.29 -6.45
CA PHE A 54 3.24 -26.08 -7.43
C PHE A 54 2.72 -26.15 -8.88
N VAL A 55 1.71 -25.33 -9.16
CA VAL A 55 1.12 -25.14 -10.48
C VAL A 55 1.73 -23.91 -11.16
N ALA A 56 1.51 -23.78 -12.47
CA ALA A 56 2.15 -22.73 -13.27
C ALA A 56 1.79 -21.29 -12.79
N ASP A 57 0.60 -21.10 -12.21
CA ASP A 57 0.13 -19.84 -11.65
C ASP A 57 0.45 -19.65 -10.14
N LEU A 58 1.36 -20.45 -9.57
CA LEU A 58 1.75 -20.47 -8.15
C LEU A 58 1.93 -19.07 -7.53
N LEU A 59 2.60 -18.14 -8.23
CA LEU A 59 2.90 -16.83 -7.66
C LEU A 59 1.67 -15.93 -7.54
N THR A 60 0.62 -16.20 -8.32
CA THR A 60 -0.68 -15.52 -8.18
C THR A 60 -1.48 -16.06 -6.98
N ARG A 61 -1.19 -17.29 -6.53
CA ARG A 61 -1.77 -17.92 -5.33
C ARG A 61 -1.08 -17.49 -4.03
N ILE A 62 0.04 -16.78 -4.14
CA ILE A 62 0.85 -16.23 -3.05
C ILE A 62 1.39 -17.34 -2.14
N PRO A 63 2.62 -17.83 -2.37
CA PRO A 63 3.16 -19.02 -1.72
C PRO A 63 3.07 -19.06 -0.20
N VAL A 64 3.17 -17.91 0.50
CA VAL A 64 3.03 -17.87 1.96
C VAL A 64 1.66 -18.37 2.45
N ASN A 65 0.61 -18.31 1.61
CA ASN A 65 -0.69 -18.89 1.92
C ASN A 65 -0.62 -20.40 2.11
N PHE A 66 0.26 -21.12 1.41
CA PHE A 66 0.36 -22.58 1.58
C PHE A 66 0.70 -22.97 3.02
N LEU A 67 1.75 -22.35 3.58
CA LEU A 67 2.21 -22.62 4.94
C LEU A 67 1.16 -22.21 5.97
N GLU A 68 0.55 -21.05 5.78
CA GLU A 68 -0.50 -20.55 6.66
C GLU A 68 -1.70 -21.49 6.68
N ARG A 69 -2.18 -21.92 5.51
CA ARG A 69 -3.36 -22.78 5.39
C ARG A 69 -3.14 -24.14 6.00
N GLY A 70 -1.96 -24.74 5.78
CA GLY A 70 -1.59 -25.99 6.42
C GLY A 70 -1.65 -25.89 7.95
N LEU A 71 -1.10 -24.83 8.53
CA LEU A 71 -1.17 -24.58 9.97
C LEU A 71 -2.61 -24.30 10.44
N ASN A 72 -3.38 -23.54 9.66
CA ASN A 72 -4.76 -23.18 9.99
C ASN A 72 -5.67 -24.42 10.05
N VAL A 73 -5.56 -25.32 9.07
CA VAL A 73 -6.29 -26.59 9.07
C VAL A 73 -5.86 -27.48 10.25
N MET A 74 -4.55 -27.72 10.42
CA MET A 74 -4.05 -28.67 11.41
C MET A 74 -4.28 -28.23 12.86
N ILE A 75 -4.16 -26.93 13.15
CA ILE A 75 -4.16 -26.42 14.52
C ILE A 75 -5.51 -25.80 14.90
N PHE A 76 -6.17 -25.15 13.94
CA PHE A 76 -7.33 -24.30 14.21
C PHE A 76 -8.64 -24.79 13.55
N GLY A 77 -8.63 -25.93 12.86
CA GLY A 77 -9.83 -26.47 12.20
C GLY A 77 -10.37 -25.52 11.13
N TYR A 78 -9.47 -24.85 10.40
CA TYR A 78 -9.77 -23.84 9.38
C TYR A 78 -10.64 -22.67 9.87
N SER A 79 -10.00 -21.76 10.58
CA SER A 79 -10.60 -20.54 11.11
C SER A 79 -10.29 -19.33 10.21
N VAL A 80 -11.33 -18.68 9.69
CA VAL A 80 -11.19 -17.40 8.97
C VAL A 80 -10.74 -16.30 9.93
N THR A 81 -11.06 -16.42 11.22
CA THR A 81 -10.61 -15.48 12.25
C THR A 81 -9.09 -15.47 12.38
N VAL A 82 -8.43 -16.62 12.24
CA VAL A 82 -6.97 -16.71 12.25
C VAL A 82 -6.37 -15.90 11.10
N ASP A 83 -6.90 -16.02 9.88
CA ASP A 83 -6.47 -15.24 8.71
C ASP A 83 -6.56 -13.74 8.98
N ARG A 84 -7.71 -13.29 9.48
CA ARG A 84 -7.95 -11.89 9.77
C ARG A 84 -6.98 -11.36 10.83
N VAL A 85 -6.70 -12.15 11.88
CA VAL A 85 -5.72 -11.79 12.91
C VAL A 85 -4.31 -11.70 12.32
N MET A 86 -3.90 -12.63 11.47
CA MET A 86 -2.62 -12.54 10.77
C MET A 86 -2.55 -11.29 9.89
N GLY A 87 -3.65 -10.91 9.24
CA GLY A 87 -3.75 -9.65 8.49
C GLY A 87 -3.52 -8.43 9.39
N ILE A 88 -4.12 -8.40 10.57
CA ILE A 88 -3.89 -7.34 11.56
C ILE A 88 -2.42 -7.30 11.99
N LEU A 89 -1.81 -8.45 12.26
CA LEU A 89 -0.41 -8.53 12.68
C LEU A 89 0.53 -8.07 11.57
N GLY A 90 0.29 -8.48 10.32
CA GLY A 90 1.04 -8.03 9.14
C GLY A 90 0.93 -6.52 8.93
N PHE A 91 -0.27 -5.95 9.11
CA PHE A 91 -0.45 -4.51 9.03
C PHE A 91 0.16 -3.76 10.23
N GLY A 92 0.09 -4.36 11.43
CA GLY A 92 0.76 -3.89 12.64
C GLY A 92 2.27 -3.79 12.47
N LEU A 93 2.90 -4.73 11.77
CA LEU A 93 4.32 -4.66 11.41
C LEU A 93 4.63 -3.40 10.58
N SER A 94 3.78 -3.07 9.60
CA SER A 94 3.92 -1.81 8.84
C SER A 94 3.89 -0.59 9.77
N ALA A 95 2.96 -0.56 10.73
CA ALA A 95 2.81 0.55 11.67
C ALA A 95 4.01 0.68 12.62
N LEU A 96 4.54 -0.46 13.08
CA LEU A 96 5.73 -0.52 13.93
C LEU A 96 6.98 -0.05 13.18
N LEU A 97 7.13 -0.38 11.90
CA LEU A 97 8.23 0.11 11.05
C LEU A 97 8.17 1.63 10.87
N ILE A 98 6.97 2.17 10.60
CA ILE A 98 6.74 3.62 10.51
C ILE A 98 6.99 4.29 11.86
N GLY A 99 6.58 3.65 12.97
CA GLY A 99 6.84 4.11 14.34
C GLY A 99 8.34 4.17 14.65
N TRP A 100 9.07 3.10 14.37
CA TRP A 100 10.52 3.03 14.49
C TRP A 100 11.21 4.13 13.66
N TYR A 101 10.80 4.28 12.39
CA TYR A 101 11.31 5.32 11.52
C TYR A 101 11.04 6.73 12.06
N SER A 102 9.81 6.98 12.50
CA SER A 102 9.37 8.27 13.05
C SER A 102 10.13 8.65 14.33
N ARG A 103 10.39 7.65 15.19
CA ARG A 103 11.23 7.81 16.38
C ARG A 103 12.67 8.14 16.00
N LYS A 104 13.27 7.40 15.05
CA LYS A 104 14.64 7.64 14.56
C LYS A 104 14.78 9.05 13.96
N LYS A 105 13.76 9.53 13.25
CA LYS A 105 13.70 10.89 12.69
C LYS A 105 13.22 11.94 13.70
N GLU A 106 12.90 11.56 14.94
CA GLU A 106 12.38 12.42 16.01
C GLU A 106 11.21 13.32 15.53
N LEU A 107 10.27 12.72 14.81
CA LEU A 107 9.13 13.45 14.26
C LEU A 107 8.20 13.96 15.36
N CYS A 108 7.50 15.07 15.14
CA CYS A 108 6.51 15.55 16.11
C CYS A 108 5.46 14.46 16.41
N PRO A 109 5.17 14.15 17.70
CA PRO A 109 4.16 13.18 18.08
C PRO A 109 2.76 13.46 17.51
N VAL A 110 2.40 14.74 17.29
CA VAL A 110 1.10 15.12 16.70
C VAL A 110 0.98 14.66 15.25
N TRP A 111 1.99 14.93 14.43
CA TRP A 111 2.02 14.47 13.03
C TRP A 111 2.04 12.94 12.95
N TYR A 112 2.79 12.29 13.85
CA TYR A 112 2.81 10.85 13.94
C TYR A 112 1.43 10.27 14.34
N ALA A 113 0.77 10.86 15.34
CA ALA A 113 -0.57 10.44 15.75
C ALA A 113 -1.59 10.60 14.62
N ALA A 114 -1.56 11.71 13.89
CA ALA A 114 -2.42 11.93 12.73
C ALA A 114 -2.20 10.86 11.64
N MET A 115 -0.93 10.52 11.38
CA MET A 115 -0.59 9.44 10.45
C MET A 115 -1.09 8.07 10.94
N MET A 116 -1.06 7.79 12.25
CA MET A 116 -1.59 6.54 12.81
C MET A 116 -3.12 6.47 12.73
N ILE A 117 -3.83 7.59 12.91
CA ILE A 117 -5.30 7.65 12.71
C ILE A 117 -5.65 7.31 11.27
N VAL A 118 -4.96 7.89 10.30
CA VAL A 118 -5.15 7.55 8.88
C VAL A 118 -4.77 6.10 8.63
N MET A 119 -3.64 5.64 9.16
CA MET A 119 -3.15 4.27 8.97
C MET A 119 -4.17 3.22 9.41
N PHE A 120 -4.73 3.36 10.62
CA PHE A 120 -5.71 2.43 11.20
C PHE A 120 -7.17 2.84 10.93
N SER A 121 -7.44 3.63 9.90
CA SER A 121 -8.82 3.88 9.48
C SER A 121 -9.45 2.62 8.87
N LEU A 122 -10.79 2.54 8.91
CA LEU A 122 -11.55 1.42 8.34
C LEU A 122 -11.96 1.65 6.88
N ASN A 123 -11.27 2.54 6.15
CA ASN A 123 -11.50 2.70 4.71
C ASN A 123 -11.08 1.48 3.87
N LYS A 124 -10.36 0.53 4.49
CA LYS A 124 -9.90 -0.75 3.92
C LYS A 124 -10.59 -1.96 4.55
N TRP A 125 -11.75 -1.74 5.18
CA TRP A 125 -12.44 -2.73 5.98
C TRP A 125 -12.66 -4.04 5.24
N GLU A 126 -12.93 -4.02 3.94
CA GLU A 126 -13.24 -5.23 3.17
C GLU A 126 -12.04 -6.19 3.12
N MET A 127 -10.81 -5.69 2.96
CA MET A 127 -9.62 -6.56 3.06
C MET A 127 -9.40 -7.13 4.46
N LEU A 128 -9.72 -6.33 5.50
CA LEU A 128 -9.58 -6.73 6.89
C LEU A 128 -10.65 -7.76 7.28
N TYR A 129 -11.88 -7.52 6.85
CA TYR A 129 -13.04 -8.35 7.06
C TYR A 129 -12.90 -9.64 6.27
N ASN A 130 -12.36 -9.60 5.04
CA ASN A 130 -12.31 -10.76 4.17
C ASN A 130 -11.26 -11.81 4.57
N GLY A 131 -10.24 -11.48 5.34
CA GLY A 131 -9.23 -12.44 5.83
C GLY A 131 -8.29 -13.00 4.75
N THR A 132 -8.75 -13.26 3.53
CA THR A 132 -7.92 -13.71 2.39
C THR A 132 -6.84 -12.68 2.04
N GLY A 133 -7.05 -11.42 2.40
CA GLY A 133 -6.09 -10.33 2.24
C GLY A 133 -4.92 -10.32 3.23
N TRP A 134 -4.80 -11.29 4.15
CA TRP A 134 -3.76 -11.28 5.18
C TRP A 134 -2.35 -11.22 4.61
N ALA A 135 -2.08 -11.99 3.55
CA ALA A 135 -0.77 -12.03 2.91
C ALA A 135 -0.42 -10.67 2.26
N HIS A 136 -1.42 -9.92 1.80
CA HIS A 136 -1.22 -8.56 1.30
C HIS A 136 -0.83 -7.60 2.42
N PHE A 137 -1.45 -7.68 3.59
CA PHE A 137 -1.02 -6.88 4.74
C PHE A 137 0.43 -7.19 5.16
N LEU A 138 0.81 -8.47 5.15
CA LEU A 138 2.20 -8.90 5.37
C LEU A 138 3.14 -8.33 4.30
N ALA A 139 2.77 -8.43 3.02
CA ALA A 139 3.56 -7.92 1.90
C ALA A 139 3.89 -6.43 2.07
N PHE A 140 2.91 -5.61 2.45
CA PHE A 140 3.15 -4.19 2.71
C PHE A 140 4.11 -3.97 3.88
N GLY A 141 4.01 -4.76 4.95
CA GLY A 141 4.99 -4.75 6.04
C GLY A 141 6.41 -5.01 5.55
N LEU A 142 6.57 -5.98 4.64
CA LEU A 142 7.85 -6.27 4.02
C LEU A 142 8.31 -5.16 3.04
N PHE A 143 7.38 -4.53 2.30
CA PHE A 143 7.68 -3.37 1.45
C PHE A 143 8.24 -2.22 2.30
N PHE A 144 7.54 -1.84 3.37
CA PHE A 144 7.99 -0.80 4.30
C PHE A 144 9.35 -1.14 4.91
N TRP A 145 9.62 -2.42 5.21
CA TRP A 145 10.91 -2.84 5.72
C TRP A 145 12.02 -2.64 4.69
N ASN A 146 11.80 -3.07 3.44
CA ASN A 146 12.78 -2.91 2.38
C ASN A 146 12.99 -1.43 2.02
N TYR A 147 11.93 -0.61 2.00
CA TYR A 147 12.02 0.84 1.80
C TYR A 147 12.83 1.50 2.92
N ALA A 148 12.56 1.14 4.18
CA ALA A 148 13.30 1.67 5.33
C ALA A 148 14.78 1.22 5.34
N LEU A 149 15.07 0.01 4.86
CA LEU A 149 16.44 -0.48 4.67
C LEU A 149 17.17 0.32 3.59
N LEU A 150 16.54 0.53 2.44
CA LEU A 150 17.11 1.33 1.36
C LEU A 150 17.36 2.76 1.81
N ASP A 151 16.40 3.38 2.48
CA ASP A 151 16.55 4.73 3.03
C ASP A 151 17.72 4.83 4.03
N ARG A 152 17.88 3.82 4.88
CA ARG A 152 19.00 3.75 5.84
C ARG A 152 20.35 3.61 5.13
N VAL A 153 20.45 2.79 4.10
CA VAL A 153 21.67 2.63 3.29
C VAL A 153 21.98 3.95 2.57
N TYR A 154 20.95 4.59 2.02
CA TYR A 154 21.04 5.88 1.37
C TYR A 154 21.58 6.98 2.30
N GLU A 155 21.03 7.09 3.52
CA GLU A 155 21.48 8.06 4.54
C GLU A 155 22.98 7.94 4.88
N LYS A 156 23.45 6.70 5.04
CA LYS A 156 24.85 6.39 5.37
C LYS A 156 25.78 6.60 4.17
N GLY A 157 25.24 6.45 2.97
CA GLY A 157 25.96 6.24 1.72
C GLY A 157 26.30 4.76 1.52
N PHE A 158 26.17 4.29 0.28
CA PHE A 158 26.38 2.88 -0.11
C PHE A 158 27.80 2.38 0.16
N ARG A 159 28.79 3.27 0.21
CA ARG A 159 30.18 2.92 0.56
C ARG A 159 30.36 2.60 2.05
N ASN A 160 29.51 3.17 2.92
CA ASN A 160 29.56 2.98 4.36
C ASN A 160 28.50 1.97 4.86
N ALA A 161 27.74 1.36 3.94
CA ALA A 161 26.72 0.40 4.27
C ALA A 161 27.35 -0.92 4.73
N LYS A 162 26.73 -1.58 5.72
CA LYS A 162 27.20 -2.91 6.15
C LYS A 162 26.97 -3.91 5.02
N ARG A 163 27.84 -4.92 4.92
CA ARG A 163 27.69 -6.01 3.94
C ARG A 163 26.33 -6.69 4.04
N SER A 164 25.83 -6.92 5.26
CA SER A 164 24.50 -7.51 5.48
C SER A 164 23.36 -6.63 4.98
N GLU A 165 23.45 -5.30 5.09
CA GLU A 165 22.44 -4.38 4.56
C GLU A 165 22.39 -4.45 3.03
N LEU A 166 23.54 -4.54 2.37
CA LEU A 166 23.63 -4.68 0.91
C LEU A 166 23.11 -6.04 0.43
N VAL A 167 23.44 -7.12 1.14
CA VAL A 167 22.90 -8.47 0.86
C VAL A 167 21.38 -8.46 1.00
N LEU A 168 20.84 -7.87 2.07
CA LEU A 168 19.39 -7.77 2.27
C LEU A 168 18.71 -6.95 1.17
N LEU A 169 19.31 -5.86 0.68
CA LEU A 169 18.75 -5.11 -0.46
C LEU A 169 18.67 -5.95 -1.74
N PHE A 170 19.56 -6.94 -1.91
CA PHE A 170 19.55 -7.85 -3.05
C PHE A 170 18.57 -9.02 -2.86
N VAL A 171 18.50 -9.60 -1.65
CA VAL A 171 17.71 -10.80 -1.37
C VAL A 171 16.24 -10.49 -1.11
N LEU A 172 15.93 -9.39 -0.40
CA LEU A 172 14.56 -9.07 -0.02
C LEU A 172 13.60 -8.96 -1.21
N PRO A 173 13.95 -8.35 -2.36
CA PRO A 173 13.04 -8.31 -3.50
C PRO A 173 12.59 -9.69 -3.99
N PHE A 174 13.46 -10.70 -3.96
CA PHE A 174 13.10 -12.08 -4.29
C PHE A 174 12.15 -12.67 -3.24
N VAL A 175 12.52 -12.59 -1.96
CA VAL A 175 11.72 -13.13 -0.85
C VAL A 175 10.32 -12.51 -0.83
N ILE A 176 10.25 -11.20 -1.04
CA ILE A 176 9.01 -10.42 -1.04
C ILE A 176 8.13 -10.79 -2.23
N THR A 177 8.68 -10.68 -3.44
CA THR A 177 7.90 -10.86 -4.67
C THR A 177 7.43 -12.29 -4.85
N ILE A 178 8.32 -13.26 -4.62
CA ILE A 178 8.01 -14.68 -4.78
C ILE A 178 7.18 -15.18 -3.60
N GLY A 179 7.46 -14.73 -2.37
CA GLY A 179 6.81 -15.30 -1.19
C GLY A 179 5.44 -14.71 -0.85
N ALA A 180 5.28 -13.37 -0.91
CA ALA A 180 4.15 -12.70 -0.26
C ALA A 180 3.45 -11.63 -1.10
N ALA A 181 4.11 -11.04 -2.09
CA ALA A 181 3.61 -9.82 -2.74
C ALA A 181 2.38 -10.07 -3.61
N GLY A 182 2.27 -11.23 -4.25
CA GLY A 182 1.21 -11.52 -5.22
C GLY A 182 1.07 -10.39 -6.26
N PRO A 183 -0.14 -9.92 -6.59
CA PRO A 183 -0.34 -8.85 -7.58
C PRO A 183 0.27 -7.49 -7.19
N TYR A 184 0.63 -7.29 -5.92
CA TYR A 184 1.22 -6.05 -5.43
C TYR A 184 2.74 -5.97 -5.71
N CYS A 185 3.35 -7.02 -6.25
CA CYS A 185 4.77 -7.00 -6.63
C CYS A 185 5.08 -5.96 -7.72
N ALA A 186 4.12 -5.65 -8.59
CA ALA A 186 4.28 -4.67 -9.65
C ALA A 186 4.60 -3.28 -9.07
N ILE A 187 3.80 -2.81 -8.11
CA ILE A 187 4.04 -1.48 -7.52
C ILE A 187 5.31 -1.47 -6.67
N TYR A 188 5.58 -2.55 -5.95
CA TYR A 188 6.81 -2.68 -5.16
C TYR A 188 8.05 -2.56 -6.05
N THR A 189 8.06 -3.26 -7.18
CA THR A 189 9.14 -3.23 -8.17
C THR A 189 9.30 -1.83 -8.77
N VAL A 190 8.19 -1.21 -9.22
CA VAL A 190 8.22 0.16 -9.77
C VAL A 190 8.79 1.15 -8.75
N THR A 191 8.37 1.06 -7.48
CA THR A 191 8.82 1.96 -6.42
C THR A 191 10.32 1.85 -6.17
N ILE A 192 10.84 0.62 -6.05
CA ILE A 192 12.27 0.37 -5.81
C ILE A 192 13.13 0.76 -7.01
N VAL A 193 12.68 0.45 -8.23
CA VAL A 193 13.38 0.84 -9.47
C VAL A 193 13.48 2.36 -9.57
N LEU A 194 12.37 3.07 -9.35
CA LEU A 194 12.37 4.54 -9.33
C LEU A 194 13.31 5.10 -8.25
N ALA A 195 13.36 4.47 -7.07
CA ALA A 195 14.28 4.87 -6.01
C ALA A 195 15.75 4.68 -6.42
N TYR A 196 16.12 3.54 -7.01
CA TYR A 196 17.50 3.31 -7.48
C TYR A 196 17.89 4.26 -8.61
N LEU A 197 17.00 4.50 -9.57
CA LEU A 197 17.23 5.45 -10.65
C LEU A 197 17.41 6.87 -10.10
N PHE A 198 16.56 7.28 -9.15
CA PHE A 198 16.68 8.58 -8.49
C PHE A 198 18.05 8.75 -7.81
N ILE A 199 18.48 7.76 -7.01
CA ILE A 199 19.77 7.78 -6.33
C ILE A 199 20.92 7.86 -7.35
N TYR A 200 20.85 7.08 -8.43
CA TYR A 200 21.88 7.04 -9.46
C TYR A 200 21.99 8.35 -10.24
N VAL A 201 20.87 8.89 -10.72
CA VAL A 201 20.81 10.18 -11.43
C VAL A 201 21.40 11.27 -10.55
N ARG A 202 21.07 11.27 -9.26
CA ARG A 202 21.63 12.21 -8.28
C ARG A 202 23.16 12.10 -8.18
N ASP A 203 23.70 10.89 -8.07
CA ASP A 203 25.14 10.64 -8.05
C ASP A 203 25.84 11.12 -9.33
N VAL A 204 25.24 10.88 -10.50
CA VAL A 204 25.78 11.32 -11.81
C VAL A 204 25.82 12.84 -11.90
N VAL A 205 24.74 13.52 -11.51
CA VAL A 205 24.71 14.99 -11.56
C VAL A 205 25.71 15.60 -10.58
N TYR A 206 25.83 15.04 -9.37
CA TYR A 206 26.85 15.47 -8.40
C TYR A 206 28.27 15.38 -8.96
N LEU A 207 28.61 14.28 -9.64
CA LEU A 207 29.93 14.11 -10.27
C LEU A 207 30.17 15.10 -11.41
N ARG A 208 29.15 15.37 -12.24
CA ARG A 208 29.28 16.36 -13.31
C ARG A 208 29.50 17.77 -12.77
N GLN A 209 28.86 18.13 -11.66
CA GLN A 209 29.02 19.43 -11.04
C GLN A 209 30.40 19.61 -10.40
N THR A 210 30.87 18.60 -9.68
CA THR A 210 32.20 18.62 -9.05
C THR A 210 33.33 18.61 -10.07
N GLY A 211 33.20 17.83 -11.16
CA GLY A 211 34.15 17.84 -12.27
C GLY A 211 34.22 19.19 -12.99
N LYS A 212 33.07 19.82 -13.28
CA LYS A 212 33.05 21.19 -13.85
C LYS A 212 33.73 22.21 -12.94
N GLN A 213 33.52 22.12 -11.62
CA GLN A 213 34.17 23.01 -10.66
C GLN A 213 35.68 22.79 -10.59
N SER A 214 36.16 21.54 -10.62
CA SER A 214 37.60 21.26 -10.65
C SER A 214 38.25 21.73 -11.95
N ASP A 215 37.60 21.51 -13.10
CA ASP A 215 38.12 21.96 -14.40
C ASP A 215 38.18 23.49 -14.49
N GLN A 216 37.18 24.18 -13.93
CA GLN A 216 37.14 25.64 -13.88
C GLN A 216 38.21 26.19 -12.92
N LYS A 217 38.45 25.53 -11.79
CA LYS A 217 39.53 25.88 -10.85
C LYS A 217 40.92 25.68 -11.49
N ASN A 218 41.14 24.53 -12.14
CA ASN A 218 42.39 24.25 -12.83
C ASN A 218 42.67 25.26 -13.96
N ARG A 219 41.64 25.68 -14.71
CA ARG A 219 41.77 26.71 -15.77
C ARG A 219 42.09 28.11 -15.23
N ALA A 220 41.54 28.47 -14.06
CA ALA A 220 41.86 29.72 -13.38
C ALA A 220 43.31 29.73 -12.84
N GLU A 221 43.81 28.59 -12.38
CA GLU A 221 45.20 28.44 -11.91
C GLU A 221 46.22 28.43 -13.07
N THR A 222 45.82 28.08 -14.30
CA THR A 222 46.67 28.12 -15.51
C THR A 222 46.68 29.47 -16.26
N GLY A 223 46.17 30.56 -15.66
CA GLY A 223 46.44 31.92 -16.14
C GLY A 223 45.59 32.44 -17.31
N ASN A 224 44.38 31.93 -17.54
CA ASN A 224 43.44 32.52 -18.51
C ASN A 224 42.27 33.21 -17.78
N GLU A 225 42.42 34.50 -17.49
CA GLU A 225 41.58 35.28 -16.56
C GLU A 225 40.20 35.72 -17.11
N ALA A 226 39.84 35.39 -18.35
CA ALA A 226 38.67 35.99 -19.01
C ALA A 226 37.50 35.02 -19.20
N SER A 227 36.86 34.53 -18.12
CA SER A 227 35.44 34.11 -18.18
C SER A 227 34.86 33.81 -16.78
N TRP A 228 34.65 34.84 -15.97
CA TRP A 228 33.78 34.72 -14.79
C TRP A 228 32.31 34.94 -15.18
N LYS A 229 31.74 34.04 -16.00
CA LYS A 229 30.28 33.91 -16.08
C LYS A 229 29.83 32.99 -14.95
N LYS A 230 29.25 33.63 -13.94
CA LYS A 230 28.50 32.98 -12.87
C LYS A 230 27.26 32.33 -13.51
N ASP A 231 27.35 31.05 -13.88
CA ASP A 231 26.20 30.20 -14.22
C ASP A 231 25.35 29.98 -12.97
N ASN A 232 24.69 31.05 -12.56
CA ASN A 232 23.64 31.08 -11.57
C ASN A 232 22.33 30.78 -12.29
N GLY A 233 21.93 29.52 -12.32
CA GLY A 233 20.55 29.21 -12.65
C GLY A 233 20.37 27.82 -13.23
N ILE A 234 19.60 27.00 -12.52
CA ILE A 234 18.89 25.78 -12.94
C ILE A 234 19.33 24.51 -12.20
N ILE A 235 20.60 24.32 -11.81
CA ILE A 235 21.05 23.05 -11.18
C ILE A 235 21.63 23.22 -9.76
N ALA A 236 21.09 24.14 -8.95
CA ALA A 236 21.40 24.22 -7.51
C ALA A 236 20.54 23.26 -6.65
N VAL A 237 19.94 22.24 -7.27
CA VAL A 237 18.87 21.39 -6.70
C VAL A 237 19.38 20.08 -6.11
N ILE A 238 20.66 19.73 -6.28
CA ILE A 238 21.19 18.44 -5.84
C ILE A 238 22.18 18.61 -4.70
N SER A 239 21.96 17.84 -3.63
CA SER A 239 22.76 17.82 -2.39
C SER A 239 24.27 17.80 -2.60
N PRO A 240 25.06 18.39 -1.69
CA PRO A 240 26.53 18.35 -1.74
C PRO A 240 27.13 16.98 -1.41
N LYS A 241 26.33 15.93 -1.17
CA LYS A 241 26.82 14.61 -0.75
C LYS A 241 26.42 13.50 -1.72
N ARG A 242 27.44 12.83 -2.26
CA ARG A 242 27.32 11.62 -3.08
C ARG A 242 26.86 10.43 -2.22
N SER A 243 25.87 9.69 -2.70
CA SER A 243 25.41 8.45 -2.06
C SER A 243 26.37 7.28 -2.32
N GLY A 244 27.01 7.26 -3.49
CA GLY A 244 28.06 6.32 -3.86
C GLY A 244 27.53 4.96 -4.32
N ILE A 245 26.33 4.90 -4.93
CA ILE A 245 25.73 3.64 -5.38
C ILE A 245 26.62 2.95 -6.42
N GLY A 246 27.07 3.70 -7.44
CA GLY A 246 27.85 3.17 -8.57
C GLY A 246 27.00 2.41 -9.60
N THR A 247 27.41 2.45 -10.86
CA THR A 247 26.64 1.90 -12.00
C THR A 247 26.41 0.39 -11.87
N ALA A 248 27.47 -0.39 -11.64
CA ALA A 248 27.36 -1.85 -11.54
C ALA A 248 26.41 -2.29 -10.41
N ARG A 249 26.49 -1.65 -9.24
CA ARG A 249 25.61 -1.96 -8.11
C ARG A 249 24.17 -1.53 -8.39
N MET A 250 23.96 -0.38 -9.01
CA MET A 250 22.62 0.07 -9.42
C MET A 250 21.98 -0.96 -10.37
N ILE A 251 22.72 -1.42 -11.39
CA ILE A 251 22.24 -2.44 -12.33
C ILE A 251 21.89 -3.74 -11.59
N ALA A 252 22.78 -4.21 -10.70
CA ALA A 252 22.54 -5.43 -9.94
C ALA A 252 21.30 -5.34 -9.03
N LEU A 253 21.10 -4.20 -8.37
CA LEU A 253 19.93 -3.98 -7.50
C LEU A 253 18.63 -3.84 -8.29
N ILE A 254 18.65 -3.18 -9.45
CA ILE A 254 17.49 -3.16 -10.36
C ILE A 254 17.18 -4.57 -10.85
N ALA A 255 18.19 -5.33 -11.29
CA ALA A 255 18.00 -6.70 -11.72
C ALA A 255 17.39 -7.57 -10.61
N ALA A 256 17.85 -7.40 -9.36
CA ALA A 256 17.30 -8.11 -8.21
C ALA A 256 15.82 -7.80 -7.95
N ALA A 257 15.35 -6.59 -8.26
CA ALA A 257 13.93 -6.23 -8.16
C ALA A 257 13.11 -6.71 -9.37
N VAL A 258 13.67 -6.60 -10.58
CA VAL A 258 12.96 -6.87 -11.85
C VAL A 258 12.85 -8.36 -12.15
N ILE A 259 13.91 -9.15 -11.92
CA ILE A 259 13.90 -10.61 -12.19
C ILE A 259 12.72 -11.31 -11.51
N PRO A 260 12.51 -11.21 -10.17
CA PRO A 260 11.39 -11.89 -9.54
C PRO A 260 10.03 -11.36 -10.01
N PHE A 261 9.96 -10.08 -10.41
CA PHE A 261 8.75 -9.54 -11.03
C PHE A 261 8.46 -10.15 -12.41
N LEU A 262 9.48 -10.37 -13.24
CA LEU A 262 9.31 -11.06 -14.52
C LEU A 262 8.88 -12.51 -14.31
N ILE A 263 9.42 -13.20 -13.29
CA ILE A 263 8.97 -14.55 -12.91
C ILE A 263 7.50 -14.52 -12.48
N TYR A 264 7.08 -13.52 -11.70
CA TYR A 264 5.67 -13.31 -11.37
C TYR A 264 4.81 -13.10 -12.63
N LEU A 265 5.23 -12.25 -13.56
CA LEU A 265 4.48 -12.01 -14.80
C LEU A 265 4.35 -13.28 -15.65
N TRP A 266 5.40 -14.10 -15.70
CA TRP A 266 5.34 -15.40 -16.35
C TRP A 266 4.33 -16.32 -15.66
N SER A 267 4.37 -16.46 -14.34
CA SER A 267 3.39 -17.25 -13.59
C SER A 267 1.96 -16.72 -13.78
N ASN A 268 1.79 -15.40 -13.77
CA ASN A 268 0.51 -14.74 -14.01
C ASN A 268 -0.05 -14.96 -15.42
N SER A 269 0.81 -15.15 -16.43
CA SER A 269 0.36 -15.46 -17.80
C SER A 269 -0.35 -16.82 -17.92
N GLN A 270 -0.18 -17.68 -16.90
CA GLN A 270 -0.79 -19.01 -16.82
C GLN A 270 -2.07 -19.01 -15.96
N ALA A 271 -2.42 -17.88 -15.35
CA ALA A 271 -3.59 -17.75 -14.49
C ALA A 271 -4.86 -17.53 -15.33
N VAL A 272 -5.93 -18.26 -15.01
CA VAL A 272 -7.25 -18.07 -15.60
C VAL A 272 -8.06 -17.12 -14.72
N TYR A 273 -8.39 -15.95 -15.28
CA TYR A 273 -9.19 -14.94 -14.61
C TYR A 273 -10.62 -14.93 -15.15
N GLU A 274 -11.58 -15.06 -14.24
CA GLU A 274 -12.99 -14.88 -14.55
C GLU A 274 -13.53 -13.71 -13.74
N TYR A 275 -13.77 -12.60 -14.41
CA TYR A 275 -14.35 -11.39 -13.82
C TYR A 275 -15.83 -11.30 -14.17
N SER A 276 -16.69 -11.38 -13.15
CA SER A 276 -18.12 -11.11 -13.34
C SER A 276 -18.33 -9.62 -13.66
N GLY A 277 -19.09 -9.31 -14.71
CA GLY A 277 -19.39 -7.94 -15.13
C GLY A 277 -18.23 -7.18 -15.81
N ALA A 278 -17.17 -7.87 -16.25
CA ALA A 278 -16.06 -7.23 -16.95
C ALA A 278 -16.35 -7.00 -18.44
N VAL A 279 -16.01 -5.81 -18.94
CA VAL A 279 -16.01 -5.53 -20.37
C VAL A 279 -14.83 -6.22 -21.05
N ASN A 280 -15.08 -6.85 -22.20
CA ASN A 280 -14.06 -7.52 -23.00
C ASN A 280 -13.54 -6.60 -24.11
N VAL A 281 -12.99 -5.44 -23.73
CA VAL A 281 -12.41 -4.47 -24.67
C VAL A 281 -10.99 -4.07 -24.26
N PRO A 282 -10.05 -3.92 -25.21
CA PRO A 282 -8.70 -3.43 -24.90
C PRO A 282 -8.71 -2.02 -24.29
N LEU A 283 -7.77 -1.76 -23.38
CA LEU A 283 -7.65 -0.50 -22.61
C LEU A 283 -7.75 0.75 -23.51
N PHE A 284 -7.00 0.78 -24.60
CA PHE A 284 -6.93 1.94 -25.47
C PHE A 284 -8.24 2.18 -26.25
N THR A 285 -8.93 1.10 -26.62
CA THR A 285 -10.25 1.18 -27.25
C THR A 285 -11.28 1.71 -26.24
N ALA A 286 -11.28 1.19 -25.02
CA ALA A 286 -12.16 1.66 -23.95
C ALA A 286 -11.92 3.15 -23.62
N PHE A 287 -10.66 3.58 -23.61
CA PHE A 287 -10.28 5.00 -23.41
C PHE A 287 -10.84 5.92 -24.49
N ARG A 288 -10.82 5.50 -25.76
CA ARG A 288 -11.41 6.28 -26.84
C ARG A 288 -12.94 6.32 -26.78
N GLN A 289 -13.57 5.25 -26.30
CA GLN A 289 -15.02 5.15 -26.18
C GLN A 289 -15.58 6.07 -25.09
N ASP A 290 -14.98 6.06 -23.89
CA ASP A 290 -15.38 6.95 -22.80
C ASP A 290 -14.17 7.49 -22.01
N PRO A 291 -13.49 8.54 -22.52
CA PRO A 291 -12.36 9.14 -21.80
C PRO A 291 -12.78 9.78 -20.46
N LYS A 292 -14.06 10.16 -20.31
CA LYS A 292 -14.57 10.78 -19.08
C LYS A 292 -14.61 9.76 -17.95
N PHE A 293 -14.91 8.49 -18.22
CA PHE A 293 -14.82 7.42 -17.23
C PHE A 293 -13.44 7.37 -16.59
N PHE A 294 -12.36 7.37 -17.38
CA PHE A 294 -10.99 7.22 -16.87
C PHE A 294 -10.61 8.36 -15.93
N ILE A 295 -10.96 9.59 -16.32
CA ILE A 295 -10.72 10.77 -15.49
C ILE A 295 -11.51 10.67 -14.17
N LYS A 296 -12.80 10.32 -14.25
CA LYS A 296 -13.64 10.19 -13.05
C LYS A 296 -13.15 9.07 -12.14
N PHE A 297 -12.86 7.89 -12.68
CA PHE A 297 -12.34 6.75 -11.94
C PHE A 297 -11.06 7.12 -11.21
N LEU A 298 -10.11 7.76 -11.90
CA LEU A 298 -8.84 8.16 -11.31
C LEU A 298 -9.04 9.18 -10.19
N LEU A 299 -9.80 10.26 -10.43
CA LEU A 299 -10.06 11.28 -9.41
C LEU A 299 -10.84 10.72 -8.21
N LYS A 300 -11.85 9.88 -8.46
CA LYS A 300 -12.60 9.18 -7.41
C LYS A 300 -11.69 8.27 -6.59
N SER A 301 -10.74 7.57 -7.22
CA SER A 301 -9.76 6.75 -6.50
C SER A 301 -8.93 7.58 -5.51
N PHE A 302 -8.51 8.80 -5.88
CA PHE A 302 -7.85 9.72 -4.95
C PHE A 302 -8.79 10.19 -3.82
N SER A 303 -10.05 10.49 -4.14
CA SER A 303 -11.06 10.88 -3.14
C SER A 303 -11.33 9.80 -2.10
N SER A 304 -11.20 8.52 -2.47
CA SER A 304 -11.44 7.38 -1.57
C SER A 304 -10.52 7.37 -0.34
N MET A 305 -9.38 8.07 -0.43
CA MET A 305 -8.46 8.22 0.69
C MET A 305 -8.89 9.25 1.72
N VAL A 306 -9.88 10.06 1.40
CA VAL A 306 -10.55 10.97 2.33
C VAL A 306 -11.86 10.33 2.79
N PHE A 307 -12.74 9.96 1.86
CA PHE A 307 -14.07 9.41 2.17
C PHE A 307 -14.26 8.03 1.51
N GLY A 308 -14.57 7.01 2.31
CA GLY A 308 -14.89 5.68 1.81
C GLY A 308 -16.17 5.65 0.97
N VAL A 309 -16.24 4.75 0.00
CA VAL A 309 -17.40 4.66 -0.92
C VAL A 309 -18.68 4.31 -0.19
N GLU A 310 -18.60 3.47 0.85
CA GLU A 310 -19.75 3.04 1.65
C GLU A 310 -20.33 4.20 2.47
N LEU A 311 -19.47 5.08 2.99
CA LEU A 311 -19.89 6.31 3.65
C LEU A 311 -20.64 7.21 2.66
N ILE A 312 -20.10 7.35 1.45
CA ILE A 312 -20.70 8.18 0.40
C ILE A 312 -22.07 7.62 0.01
N ASP A 313 -22.16 6.32 -0.24
CA ASP A 313 -23.39 5.69 -0.73
C ASP A 313 -24.50 5.67 0.34
N ARG A 314 -24.15 5.55 1.63
CA ARG A 314 -25.14 5.52 2.71
C ARG A 314 -25.58 6.91 3.17
N ASN A 315 -24.66 7.87 3.24
CA ASN A 315 -24.92 9.16 3.89
C ASN A 315 -24.89 10.36 2.94
N PHE A 316 -24.32 10.20 1.74
CA PHE A 316 -24.11 11.30 0.79
C PHE A 316 -24.52 10.95 -0.65
N ALA A 317 -25.44 10.00 -0.84
CA ALA A 317 -25.88 9.56 -2.16
C ALA A 317 -26.45 10.71 -3.03
N GLY A 318 -27.03 11.73 -2.40
CA GLY A 318 -27.56 12.92 -3.07
C GLY A 318 -26.48 13.91 -3.55
N ILE A 319 -25.21 13.75 -3.15
CA ILE A 319 -24.13 14.65 -3.56
C ILE A 319 -23.65 14.28 -4.99
N PRO A 320 -23.59 15.24 -5.93
CA PRO A 320 -23.16 14.97 -7.29
C PRO A 320 -21.74 14.39 -7.37
N GLY A 321 -21.54 13.41 -8.26
CA GLY A 321 -20.24 12.75 -8.45
C GLY A 321 -19.05 13.67 -8.77
N LYS A 322 -19.31 14.86 -9.31
CA LYS A 322 -18.30 15.90 -9.59
C LYS A 322 -17.65 16.44 -8.31
N VAL A 323 -18.36 16.45 -7.18
CA VAL A 323 -17.83 16.88 -5.87
C VAL A 323 -16.73 15.93 -5.42
N TRP A 324 -16.95 14.62 -5.53
CA TRP A 324 -15.93 13.61 -5.21
C TRP A 324 -14.73 13.69 -6.16
N CYS A 325 -14.96 14.03 -7.43
CA CYS A 325 -13.85 14.31 -8.34
C CYS A 325 -13.02 15.53 -7.88
N ALA A 326 -13.66 16.59 -7.38
CA ALA A 326 -12.97 17.76 -6.85
C ALA A 326 -12.14 17.44 -5.59
N VAL A 327 -12.66 16.62 -4.67
CA VAL A 327 -11.87 16.08 -3.54
C VAL A 327 -10.67 15.29 -4.05
N GLY A 328 -10.86 14.47 -5.09
CA GLY A 328 -9.79 13.78 -5.80
C GLY A 328 -8.69 14.70 -6.33
N VAL A 329 -9.08 15.83 -6.94
CA VAL A 329 -8.13 16.85 -7.41
C VAL A 329 -7.34 17.44 -6.23
N ILE A 330 -7.98 17.74 -5.09
CA ILE A 330 -7.29 18.27 -3.91
C ILE A 330 -6.26 17.25 -3.40
N VAL A 331 -6.60 15.97 -3.35
CA VAL A 331 -5.67 14.91 -2.97
C VAL A 331 -4.52 14.81 -3.97
N LEU A 332 -4.78 14.85 -5.28
CA LEU A 332 -3.73 14.85 -6.30
C LEU A 332 -2.80 16.07 -6.16
N VAL A 333 -3.35 17.26 -5.91
CA VAL A 333 -2.57 18.47 -5.60
C VAL A 333 -1.73 18.27 -4.34
N SER A 334 -2.25 17.58 -3.33
CA SER A 334 -1.48 17.28 -2.10
C SER A 334 -0.28 16.35 -2.35
N TYR A 335 -0.36 15.42 -3.31
CA TYR A 335 0.81 14.65 -3.77
C TYR A 335 1.88 15.54 -4.39
N PHE A 336 1.50 16.42 -5.33
CA PHE A 336 2.44 17.35 -5.95
C PHE A 336 3.02 18.36 -4.95
N PHE A 337 2.20 18.82 -4.00
CA PHE A 337 2.63 19.69 -2.93
C PHE A 337 3.66 19.00 -2.02
N ALA A 338 3.42 17.74 -1.61
CA ALA A 338 4.38 16.96 -0.86
C ALA A 338 5.67 16.67 -1.67
N LEU A 339 5.55 16.37 -2.96
CA LEU A 339 6.70 16.18 -3.84
C LEU A 339 7.56 17.46 -3.90
N TRP A 340 6.93 18.61 -4.13
CA TRP A 340 7.59 19.91 -4.10
C TRP A 340 8.27 20.18 -2.75
N MET A 341 7.59 19.90 -1.63
CA MET A 341 8.14 20.09 -0.28
C MET A 341 9.39 19.25 -0.04
N ASN A 342 9.45 18.01 -0.57
CA ASN A 342 10.65 17.18 -0.44
C ASN A 342 11.87 17.94 -0.95
N PHE A 343 11.84 18.39 -2.21
CA PHE A 343 12.95 19.13 -2.83
C PHE A 343 13.15 20.54 -2.29
N TYR A 344 12.07 21.28 -2.02
CA TYR A 344 12.15 22.66 -1.53
C TYR A 344 12.83 22.74 -0.15
N TYR A 345 12.48 21.82 0.75
CA TYR A 345 13.06 21.72 2.09
C TYR A 345 14.27 20.79 2.17
N ARG A 346 14.74 20.25 1.03
CA ARG A 346 15.90 19.37 0.94
C ARG A 346 15.78 18.13 1.84
N ILE A 347 14.56 17.59 1.94
CA ILE A 347 14.26 16.39 2.74
C ILE A 347 14.95 15.18 2.11
N GLU A 348 14.94 15.10 0.77
CA GLU A 348 15.60 14.09 -0.05
C GLU A 348 17.11 14.03 0.19
N GLU A 349 17.74 15.09 0.70
CA GLU A 349 19.15 15.04 1.11
C GLU A 349 19.39 14.14 2.31
N LYS A 350 18.39 14.00 3.19
CA LYS A 350 18.48 13.27 4.47
C LYS A 350 17.69 11.99 4.49
N THR A 351 16.72 11.81 3.59
CA THR A 351 15.89 10.62 3.48
C THR A 351 15.08 10.68 2.19
N ILE A 352 14.95 9.53 1.54
CA ILE A 352 14.13 9.32 0.35
C ILE A 352 12.87 8.49 0.65
N LEU A 353 12.66 8.05 1.90
CA LEU A 353 11.48 7.29 2.27
C LEU A 353 10.16 7.99 1.89
N PRO A 354 9.96 9.30 2.17
CA PRO A 354 8.73 9.97 1.74
C PRO A 354 8.53 9.94 0.22
N LEU A 355 9.61 10.11 -0.56
CA LEU A 355 9.55 10.04 -2.03
C LEU A 355 9.16 8.64 -2.52
N MET A 356 9.71 7.58 -1.92
CA MET A 356 9.31 6.20 -2.23
C MET A 356 7.83 5.97 -1.95
N LEU A 357 7.32 6.47 -0.83
CA LEU A 357 5.91 6.33 -0.46
C LEU A 357 4.99 7.13 -1.39
N LEU A 358 5.36 8.36 -1.75
CA LEU A 358 4.62 9.18 -2.72
C LEU A 358 4.56 8.51 -4.10
N ALA A 359 5.68 7.98 -4.59
CA ALA A 359 5.74 7.25 -5.85
C ALA A 359 4.88 5.97 -5.79
N GLY A 360 5.04 5.16 -4.74
CA GLY A 360 4.28 3.92 -4.56
C GLY A 360 2.77 4.14 -4.49
N GLY A 361 2.31 5.11 -3.68
CA GLY A 361 0.89 5.42 -3.58
C GLY A 361 0.31 6.06 -4.84
N GLY A 362 1.01 7.04 -5.41
CA GLY A 362 0.56 7.75 -6.62
C GLY A 362 0.44 6.82 -7.82
N MET A 363 1.42 5.94 -8.02
CA MET A 363 1.39 4.96 -9.12
C MET A 363 0.38 3.84 -8.89
N ASN A 364 0.01 3.51 -7.65
CA ASN A 364 -1.07 2.57 -7.37
C ASN A 364 -2.43 3.04 -7.92
N HIS A 365 -2.74 4.34 -7.85
CA HIS A 365 -3.97 4.87 -8.46
C HIS A 365 -4.02 4.60 -9.98
N LEU A 366 -2.88 4.75 -10.67
CA LEU A 366 -2.78 4.45 -12.10
C LEU A 366 -2.82 2.95 -12.38
N MET A 367 -2.14 2.12 -11.57
CA MET A 367 -2.15 0.68 -11.73
C MET A 367 -3.55 0.08 -11.51
N VAL A 368 -4.30 0.57 -10.52
CA VAL A 368 -5.68 0.12 -10.30
C VAL A 368 -6.56 0.55 -11.47
N LEU A 369 -6.42 1.77 -12.00
CA LEU A 369 -7.12 2.18 -13.23
C LEU A 369 -6.83 1.22 -14.39
N VAL A 370 -5.54 0.95 -14.68
CA VAL A 370 -5.13 0.10 -15.81
C VAL A 370 -5.56 -1.37 -15.65
N SER A 371 -5.68 -1.87 -14.42
CA SER A 371 -6.09 -3.26 -14.16
C SER A 371 -7.60 -3.44 -13.92
N ARG A 372 -8.34 -2.36 -13.65
CA ARG A 372 -9.76 -2.39 -13.24
C ARG A 372 -10.68 -1.52 -14.09
N TYR A 373 -10.17 -0.93 -15.18
CA TYR A 373 -11.01 -0.27 -16.19
C TYR A 373 -12.09 -1.21 -16.75
N ILE A 374 -11.85 -2.52 -16.70
CA ILE A 374 -12.79 -3.55 -17.15
C ILE A 374 -14.16 -3.50 -16.44
N PHE A 375 -14.29 -2.79 -15.32
CA PHE A 375 -15.58 -2.59 -14.64
C PHE A 375 -16.34 -1.33 -15.10
N MET A 376 -15.98 -0.78 -16.27
CA MET A 376 -16.78 0.26 -16.91
C MET A 376 -18.25 -0.16 -17.07
N PRO A 377 -19.21 0.77 -16.89
CA PRO A 377 -19.04 2.21 -16.63
C PRO A 377 -18.98 2.59 -15.13
N ASN A 378 -18.79 1.63 -14.21
CA ASN A 378 -18.80 1.88 -12.77
C ASN A 378 -17.51 2.60 -12.29
N ASP A 379 -17.50 3.92 -12.38
CA ASP A 379 -16.36 4.75 -11.97
C ASP A 379 -16.17 4.82 -10.43
N LYS A 380 -17.15 4.38 -9.63
CA LYS A 380 -17.00 4.22 -8.18
C LYS A 380 -16.16 3.01 -7.81
N TYR A 381 -15.94 2.07 -8.74
CA TYR A 381 -15.12 0.89 -8.48
C TYR A 381 -13.68 1.26 -8.08
N GLY A 382 -13.15 2.37 -8.59
CA GLY A 382 -11.85 2.93 -8.18
C GLY A 382 -11.79 3.39 -6.72
N MET A 383 -12.95 3.55 -6.06
CA MET A 383 -13.09 3.92 -4.64
C MET A 383 -13.25 2.72 -3.71
N SER A 384 -13.25 1.49 -4.24
CA SER A 384 -13.45 0.28 -3.45
C SER A 384 -12.42 0.18 -2.31
N SER A 385 -12.90 -0.22 -1.15
CA SER A 385 -12.08 -0.43 0.04
C SER A 385 -11.01 -1.52 -0.15
N ARG A 386 -11.15 -2.41 -1.14
CA ARG A 386 -10.12 -3.38 -1.59
C ARG A 386 -8.80 -2.72 -2.00
N TYR A 387 -8.85 -1.49 -2.50
CA TYR A 387 -7.67 -0.77 -2.99
C TYR A 387 -7.14 0.26 -1.98
N ALA A 388 -7.88 0.54 -0.92
CA ALA A 388 -7.51 1.57 0.06
C ALA A 388 -6.14 1.32 0.69
N LEU A 389 -5.74 0.05 0.91
CA LEU A 389 -4.40 -0.29 1.39
C LEU A 389 -3.29 0.17 0.41
N GLN A 390 -3.49 0.00 -0.89
CA GLN A 390 -2.54 0.40 -1.94
C GLN A 390 -2.35 1.91 -1.99
N TYR A 391 -3.46 2.63 -2.01
CA TYR A 391 -3.50 4.08 -2.08
C TYR A 391 -2.95 4.74 -0.81
N GLN A 392 -3.15 4.11 0.35
CA GLN A 392 -2.72 4.65 1.63
C GLN A 392 -1.22 4.90 1.73
N ILE A 393 -0.37 4.10 1.05
CA ILE A 393 1.08 4.31 1.04
C ILE A 393 1.43 5.77 0.74
N GLY A 394 0.79 6.35 -0.28
CA GLY A 394 1.09 7.72 -0.68
C GLY A 394 0.60 8.76 0.31
N ILE A 395 -0.54 8.52 0.96
CA ILE A 395 -1.03 9.40 2.03
C ILE A 395 -0.08 9.38 3.22
N ILE A 396 0.46 8.22 3.59
CA ILE A 396 1.53 8.12 4.60
C ILE A 396 2.76 8.92 4.14
N GLY A 397 3.13 8.86 2.86
CA GLY A 397 4.19 9.68 2.26
C GLY A 397 3.95 11.20 2.39
N ILE A 398 2.71 11.65 2.21
CA ILE A 398 2.29 13.06 2.37
C ILE A 398 2.44 13.49 3.84
N PHE A 399 1.87 12.73 4.78
CA PHE A 399 1.99 13.02 6.22
C PHE A 399 3.44 13.00 6.70
N LEU A 400 4.23 12.05 6.20
CA LEU A 400 5.65 11.95 6.54
C LEU A 400 6.43 13.17 6.03
N THR A 401 6.10 13.64 4.83
CA THR A 401 6.65 14.87 4.26
C THR A 401 6.29 16.09 5.11
N PHE A 402 5.02 16.24 5.50
CA PHE A 402 4.58 17.34 6.37
C PHE A 402 5.31 17.32 7.72
N ALA A 403 5.46 16.14 8.32
CA ALA A 403 6.18 15.96 9.58
C ALA A 403 7.66 16.35 9.48
N LEU A 404 8.33 15.92 8.41
CA LEU A 404 9.74 16.22 8.16
C LEU A 404 9.97 17.70 7.82
N ALA A 405 9.11 18.30 7.01
CA ALA A 405 9.17 19.73 6.71
C ALA A 405 8.96 20.59 7.97
N ALA A 406 7.98 20.21 8.81
CA ALA A 406 7.78 20.86 10.10
C ALA A 406 9.03 20.75 11.01
N LYS A 407 9.73 19.60 11.01
CA LYS A 407 10.98 19.39 11.77
C LYS A 407 12.16 20.18 11.20
N CYS A 408 12.34 20.19 9.88
CA CYS A 408 13.36 21.01 9.22
C CYS A 408 13.12 22.52 9.45
N GLY A 409 11.99 22.85 10.06
CA GLY A 409 11.44 24.16 10.19
C GLY A 409 10.83 24.54 8.86
N PHE A 410 9.62 25.10 8.91
CA PHE A 410 9.28 26.17 7.99
C PHE A 410 10.32 27.34 8.03
N CYS A 411 11.30 27.29 8.94
CA CYS A 411 12.02 28.40 9.56
C CYS A 411 13.56 28.44 9.34
N ARG A 412 14.11 28.10 8.16
CA ARG A 412 15.45 28.61 7.78
C ARG A 412 15.43 29.37 6.44
N LYS A 413 15.79 30.66 6.52
CA LYS A 413 16.08 31.70 5.50
C LYS A 413 15.05 32.06 4.40
N LYS A 414 13.89 31.41 4.26
CA LYS A 414 12.81 31.86 3.36
C LYS A 414 11.48 32.03 4.11
N ALA A 415 11.39 33.08 4.93
CA ALA A 415 10.27 33.33 5.85
C ALA A 415 8.91 33.58 5.15
N THR A 416 8.89 33.94 3.87
CA THR A 416 7.67 34.38 3.17
C THR A 416 6.69 33.25 2.85
N LEU A 417 7.15 32.03 2.56
CA LEU A 417 6.27 30.87 2.27
C LEU A 417 5.97 30.00 3.50
N ALA A 418 6.61 30.24 4.63
CA ALA A 418 6.55 29.38 5.82
C ALA A 418 5.12 29.22 6.38
N MET A 419 4.42 30.35 6.57
CA MET A 419 3.10 30.37 7.19
C MET A 419 1.99 29.81 6.26
N PRO A 420 1.93 30.19 4.96
CA PRO A 420 0.97 29.58 4.02
C PRO A 420 1.15 28.06 3.89
N VAL A 421 2.38 27.56 3.74
CA VAL A 421 2.65 26.12 3.58
C VAL A 421 2.24 25.35 4.83
N LYS A 422 2.49 25.90 6.03
CA LYS A 422 2.02 25.32 7.29
C LYS A 422 0.51 25.23 7.35
N THR A 423 -0.18 26.32 7.06
CA THR A 423 -1.65 26.38 7.09
C THR A 423 -2.26 25.38 6.10
N VAL A 424 -1.75 25.32 4.86
CA VAL A 424 -2.18 24.35 3.85
C VAL A 424 -1.91 22.91 4.31
N SER A 425 -0.73 22.63 4.88
CA SER A 425 -0.41 21.28 5.39
C SER A 425 -1.37 20.85 6.50
N ILE A 426 -1.71 21.75 7.43
CA ILE A 426 -2.67 21.49 8.51
C ILE A 426 -4.08 21.30 7.95
N ALA A 427 -4.52 22.13 7.01
CA ALA A 427 -5.83 22.02 6.39
C ALA A 427 -6.00 20.69 5.63
N LEU A 428 -4.99 20.30 4.84
CA LEU A 428 -4.98 19.02 4.13
C LEU A 428 -4.99 17.84 5.12
N ALA A 429 -4.17 17.90 6.17
CA ALA A 429 -4.16 16.88 7.21
C ALA A 429 -5.51 16.77 7.93
N ALA A 430 -6.14 17.91 8.25
CA ALA A 430 -7.46 17.95 8.86
C ALA A 430 -8.52 17.32 7.94
N MET A 431 -8.49 17.61 6.64
CA MET A 431 -9.39 16.99 5.66
C MET A 431 -9.26 15.45 5.66
N PHE A 432 -8.03 14.93 5.57
CA PHE A 432 -7.80 13.48 5.66
C PHE A 432 -8.30 12.90 6.97
N LEU A 433 -8.00 13.55 8.10
CA LEU A 433 -8.42 13.07 9.43
C LEU A 433 -9.93 13.05 9.57
N ILE A 434 -10.62 14.13 9.20
CA ILE A 434 -12.09 14.23 9.29
C ILE A 434 -12.73 13.14 8.44
N GLY A 435 -12.35 13.01 7.18
CA GLY A 435 -12.91 12.00 6.30
C GLY A 435 -12.65 10.57 6.77
N ASN A 436 -11.44 10.28 7.26
CA ASN A 436 -11.10 8.96 7.78
C ASN A 436 -11.82 8.65 9.10
N VAL A 437 -12.02 9.63 9.99
CA VAL A 437 -12.81 9.47 11.22
C VAL A 437 -14.28 9.24 10.89
N MET A 438 -14.86 9.97 9.93
CA MET A 438 -16.23 9.75 9.47
C MET A 438 -16.41 8.35 8.88
N THR A 439 -15.52 7.96 7.95
CA THR A 439 -15.54 6.63 7.32
C THR A 439 -15.38 5.53 8.36
N THR A 440 -14.46 5.70 9.31
CA THR A 440 -14.22 4.74 10.38
C THR A 440 -15.41 4.62 11.33
N THR A 441 -16.03 5.74 11.69
CA THR A 441 -17.20 5.74 12.58
C THR A 441 -18.39 5.04 11.93
N GLU A 442 -18.64 5.34 10.66
CA GLU A 442 -19.72 4.71 9.90
C GLU A 442 -19.50 3.21 9.76
N GLU A 443 -18.30 2.78 9.35
CA GLU A 443 -18.01 1.36 9.19
C GLU A 443 -17.99 0.60 10.53
N PHE A 444 -17.53 1.22 11.62
CA PHE A 444 -17.56 0.60 12.94
C PHE A 444 -18.99 0.41 13.47
N ARG A 445 -19.91 1.32 13.11
CA ARG A 445 -21.35 1.17 13.39
C ARG A 445 -21.95 0.07 12.53
N PHE A 446 -21.73 0.13 11.22
CA PHE A 446 -22.29 -0.81 10.26
C PHE A 446 -21.82 -2.25 10.50
N GLY A 447 -20.56 -2.44 10.89
CA GLY A 447 -20.01 -3.76 11.20
C GLY A 447 -20.85 -4.54 12.21
N LYS A 448 -21.48 -3.88 13.19
CA LYS A 448 -22.38 -4.56 14.14
C LYS A 448 -23.53 -5.28 13.42
N TYR A 449 -24.21 -4.58 12.51
CA TYR A 449 -25.32 -5.15 11.75
C TYR A 449 -24.86 -6.27 10.83
N ARG A 450 -23.67 -6.12 10.21
CA ARG A 450 -23.06 -7.19 9.41
C ARG A 450 -22.85 -8.47 10.23
N LYS A 451 -22.38 -8.33 11.48
CA LYS A 451 -22.19 -9.48 12.38
C LYS A 451 -23.52 -10.14 12.76
N GLU A 452 -24.53 -9.33 13.07
CA GLU A 452 -25.88 -9.80 13.43
C GLU A 452 -26.51 -10.57 12.26
N HIS A 453 -26.53 -9.99 11.07
CA HIS A 453 -27.01 -10.63 9.84
C HIS A 453 -26.29 -11.97 9.57
N ASN A 454 -24.95 -11.99 9.67
CA ASN A 454 -24.21 -13.24 9.44
C ASN A 454 -24.46 -14.31 10.49
N ARG A 455 -24.67 -13.93 11.76
CA ARG A 455 -24.92 -14.87 12.85
C ARG A 455 -26.35 -15.42 12.82
N ASP A 456 -27.31 -14.54 12.58
CA ASP A 456 -28.73 -14.81 12.82
C ASP A 456 -29.42 -15.31 11.55
N GLU A 457 -28.92 -14.94 10.35
CA GLU A 457 -29.49 -15.36 9.07
C GLU A 457 -28.53 -16.28 8.29
N VAL A 458 -27.37 -15.76 7.85
CA VAL A 458 -26.48 -16.49 6.93
C VAL A 458 -26.01 -17.80 7.54
N LYS A 459 -25.54 -17.80 8.79
CA LYS A 459 -25.09 -19.02 9.45
C LYS A 459 -26.19 -20.10 9.51
N GLN A 460 -27.45 -19.73 9.67
CA GLN A 460 -28.55 -20.70 9.70
C GLN A 460 -28.76 -21.34 8.33
N ILE A 461 -28.73 -20.54 7.26
CA ILE A 461 -28.76 -21.01 5.87
C ILE A 461 -27.61 -22.00 5.63
N LEU A 462 -26.39 -21.66 6.05
CA LEU A 462 -25.22 -22.52 5.85
C LEU A 462 -25.27 -23.81 6.66
N LEU A 463 -25.83 -23.79 7.87
CA LEU A 463 -26.03 -25.02 8.66
C LEU A 463 -27.10 -25.94 8.04
N ASN A 464 -28.07 -25.36 7.32
CA ASN A 464 -29.13 -26.09 6.61
C ASN A 464 -28.82 -26.32 5.12
N PHE A 465 -27.56 -26.14 4.69
CA PHE A 465 -27.23 -26.02 3.26
C PHE A 465 -27.71 -27.20 2.39
N GLU A 466 -27.81 -28.41 2.95
CA GLU A 466 -28.29 -29.61 2.26
C GLU A 466 -29.72 -29.46 1.72
N ASN A 467 -30.55 -28.66 2.38
CA ASN A 467 -31.95 -28.41 2.01
C ASN A 467 -32.16 -27.07 1.28
N GLU A 468 -31.15 -26.22 1.23
CA GLU A 468 -31.22 -24.91 0.55
C GLU A 468 -30.99 -25.03 -0.95
N SER A 469 -31.50 -24.09 -1.73
CA SER A 469 -31.19 -24.00 -3.16
C SER A 469 -29.75 -23.50 -3.38
N ASP A 470 -29.11 -23.87 -4.48
CA ASP A 470 -27.77 -23.36 -4.79
C ASP A 470 -27.75 -21.83 -4.95
N ASN A 471 -28.80 -21.23 -5.54
CA ASN A 471 -28.94 -19.77 -5.61
C ASN A 471 -28.97 -19.14 -4.21
N THR A 472 -29.70 -19.75 -3.27
CA THR A 472 -29.73 -19.27 -1.87
C THR A 472 -28.33 -19.29 -1.25
N LEU A 473 -27.56 -20.35 -1.51
CA LEU A 473 -26.19 -20.47 -1.00
C LEU A 473 -25.22 -19.49 -1.65
N GLU A 474 -25.34 -19.27 -2.96
CA GLU A 474 -24.54 -18.29 -3.71
C GLU A 474 -24.79 -16.86 -3.21
N ASP A 475 -26.06 -16.50 -2.97
CA ASP A 475 -26.42 -15.19 -2.43
C ASP A 475 -25.94 -15.04 -0.98
N ALA A 476 -26.19 -16.04 -0.13
CA ALA A 476 -25.79 -16.01 1.29
C ALA A 476 -24.26 -15.93 1.48
N LEU A 477 -23.49 -16.53 0.58
CA LEU A 477 -22.02 -16.50 0.61
C LEU A 477 -21.42 -15.36 -0.22
N GLU A 478 -22.22 -14.55 -0.91
CA GLU A 478 -21.75 -13.54 -1.87
C GLU A 478 -20.76 -14.15 -2.90
N TYR A 479 -21.08 -15.34 -3.41
CA TYR A 479 -20.27 -16.10 -4.37
C TYR A 479 -21.14 -16.58 -5.54
N HIS A 480 -21.17 -15.78 -6.61
CA HIS A 480 -22.01 -16.01 -7.80
C HIS A 480 -21.40 -17.01 -8.80
N LYS A 481 -20.90 -18.15 -8.31
CA LYS A 481 -20.38 -19.25 -9.13
C LYS A 481 -20.72 -20.59 -8.49
N PRO A 482 -20.80 -21.68 -9.30
CA PRO A 482 -21.01 -23.01 -8.77
C PRO A 482 -19.92 -23.43 -7.77
N GLY A 483 -20.30 -24.25 -6.79
CA GLY A 483 -19.35 -24.88 -5.86
C GLY A 483 -19.56 -24.57 -4.38
N CYS A 484 -20.51 -23.69 -4.03
CA CYS A 484 -20.85 -23.40 -2.63
C CYS A 484 -21.18 -24.67 -1.84
N ARG A 485 -22.10 -25.52 -2.34
CA ARG A 485 -22.48 -26.78 -1.70
C ARG A 485 -21.32 -27.74 -1.50
N SER A 486 -20.46 -27.89 -2.52
CA SER A 486 -19.28 -28.75 -2.44
C SER A 486 -18.32 -28.26 -1.36
N ALA A 487 -18.10 -26.95 -1.27
CA ALA A 487 -17.24 -26.38 -0.23
C ALA A 487 -17.80 -26.60 1.17
N LEU A 488 -19.11 -26.39 1.36
CA LEU A 488 -19.78 -26.62 2.64
C LEU A 488 -19.75 -28.11 3.04
N THR A 489 -19.86 -29.01 2.07
CA THR A 489 -19.72 -30.47 2.29
C THR A 489 -18.34 -30.82 2.82
N ILE A 490 -17.28 -30.33 2.16
CA ILE A 490 -15.88 -30.52 2.60
C ILE A 490 -15.69 -30.03 4.04
N LEU A 491 -16.20 -28.84 4.36
CA LEU A 491 -16.08 -28.27 5.71
C LEU A 491 -16.82 -29.12 6.76
N LYS A 492 -18.04 -29.59 6.46
CA LYS A 492 -18.85 -30.43 7.36
C LYS A 492 -18.20 -31.79 7.60
N GLU A 493 -17.76 -32.48 6.55
CA GLU A 493 -17.13 -33.81 6.64
C GLU A 493 -15.86 -33.81 7.50
N ASN A 494 -15.10 -32.70 7.47
CA ASN A 494 -13.87 -32.55 8.22
C ASN A 494 -14.04 -31.87 9.59
N GLY A 495 -15.26 -31.47 9.98
CA GLY A 495 -15.52 -30.77 11.25
C GLY A 495 -14.81 -29.41 11.33
N TRP A 496 -14.76 -28.68 10.22
CA TRP A 496 -14.05 -27.40 10.11
C TRP A 496 -14.98 -26.20 10.22
N ASN A 497 -14.41 -25.05 10.59
CA ASN A 497 -15.07 -23.75 10.62
C ASN A 497 -16.39 -23.75 11.42
N ILE A 498 -17.54 -23.45 10.80
CA ILE A 498 -18.85 -23.38 11.49
C ILE A 498 -19.34 -24.73 12.05
N TRP A 499 -18.72 -25.86 11.68
CA TRP A 499 -19.02 -27.21 12.18
C TRP A 499 -18.06 -27.71 13.26
N ARG A 500 -17.16 -26.85 13.74
CA ARG A 500 -16.24 -27.15 14.83
C ARG A 500 -16.89 -27.02 16.22
#